data_AF-A0A7V3N0P6-F1
#
_entry.id   AF-A0A7V3N0P6-F1
#
_cell.length_a   1.000
_cell.length_b   1.000
_cell.length_c   1.000
_cell.angle_alpha   90.00
_cell.angle_beta   90.00
_cell.angle_gamma   90.00
#
_symmetry.space_group_name_H-M   'P 1'
#
loop_
_entity.id
_entity.type
_entity.pdbx_description
1 polymer ?
#
loop_
_entity_poly.entity_id
_entity_poly.type
_entity_poly.pdbx_seq_one_letter_code
_entity_poly.pdbx_strand_id
1 'polypeptide(L)'
;MVPWSELEPDQAETLLAVLLYNEHHRAVRVRPSRGDYGIDVLNPNPTAPETFDVYQIKYFHGTLTASQKGQVEKSFRRVLIGLVRRGIPLADWYLLAPVDNTIDAQRD
;
A
#
# COMPACT_ATOMS: atom_id res chain seq x y z
N MET A 1 -22.27 -2.57 6.05
CA MET A 1 -20.84 -2.25 5.90
C MET A 1 -20.37 -1.72 7.24
N VAL A 2 -19.25 -2.20 7.76
CA VAL A 2 -18.66 -1.70 9.02
C VAL A 2 -17.76 -0.51 8.65
N PRO A 3 -17.89 0.66 9.28
CA PRO A 3 -17.00 1.80 9.05
C PRO A 3 -15.55 1.44 9.30
N TRP A 4 -14.63 1.98 8.51
CA TRP A 4 -13.20 1.70 8.69
C TRP A 4 -12.68 2.13 10.05
N SER A 5 -13.23 3.21 10.61
CA SER A 5 -12.92 3.73 11.94
C SER A 5 -13.26 2.77 13.08
N GLU A 6 -14.09 1.75 12.85
CA GLU A 6 -14.44 0.74 13.85
C GLU A 6 -13.48 -0.46 13.85
N LEU A 7 -12.55 -0.53 12.89
CA LEU A 7 -11.51 -1.55 12.85
C LEU A 7 -10.25 -1.06 13.54
N GLU A 8 -9.57 -1.97 14.24
CA GLU A 8 -8.21 -1.71 14.70
C GLU A 8 -7.27 -1.60 13.49
N PRO A 9 -6.22 -0.76 13.53
CA PRO A 9 -5.32 -0.55 12.40
C PRO A 9 -4.79 -1.85 11.79
N ASP A 10 -4.31 -2.78 12.63
CA ASP A 10 -3.76 -4.07 12.18
C ASP A 10 -4.84 -4.96 11.54
N GLN A 11 -6.09 -4.86 12.00
CA GLN A 11 -7.22 -5.61 11.40
C GLN A 11 -7.55 -5.06 10.02
N ALA A 12 -7.62 -3.73 9.88
CA ALA A 12 -7.87 -3.08 8.60
C ALA A 12 -6.75 -3.38 7.60
N GLU A 13 -5.48 -3.28 8.00
CA GLU A 13 -4.34 -3.59 7.13
C GLU A 13 -4.32 -5.08 6.72
N THR A 14 -4.63 -5.98 7.65
CA THR A 14 -4.75 -7.41 7.36
C THR A 14 -5.89 -7.70 6.37
N LEU A 15 -7.05 -7.10 6.56
CA LEU A 15 -8.20 -7.26 5.68
C LEU A 15 -7.89 -6.79 4.26
N LEU A 16 -7.32 -5.59 4.13
CA LEU A 16 -6.92 -5.02 2.84
C LEU A 16 -5.89 -5.90 2.13
N ALA A 17 -4.91 -6.44 2.87
CA ALA A 17 -3.95 -7.37 2.29
C ALA A 17 -4.65 -8.64 1.75
N VAL A 18 -5.59 -9.23 2.52
CA VAL A 18 -6.36 -10.40 2.08
C VAL A 18 -7.17 -10.12 0.81
N LEU A 19 -7.84 -8.96 0.74
CA LEU A 19 -8.59 -8.56 -0.45
C LEU A 19 -7.67 -8.41 -1.66
N LEU A 20 -6.49 -7.81 -1.47
CA LEU A 20 -5.49 -7.68 -2.53
C LEU A 20 -5.01 -9.06 -3.04
N TYR A 21 -4.83 -10.07 -2.18
CA TYR A 21 -4.51 -11.44 -2.64
C TYR A 21 -5.65 -12.10 -3.41
N ASN A 22 -6.90 -11.76 -3.06
CA ASN A 22 -8.06 -12.25 -3.78
C ASN A 22 -8.10 -11.66 -5.19
N GLU A 23 -7.80 -10.38 -5.34
CA GLU A 23 -7.74 -9.70 -6.65
C GLU A 23 -6.50 -10.10 -7.47
N HIS A 24 -5.36 -10.27 -6.81
CA HIS A 24 -4.07 -10.57 -7.44
C HIS A 24 -3.50 -11.89 -6.89
N HIS A 25 -3.89 -13.01 -7.49
CA HIS A 25 -3.49 -14.35 -7.03
C HIS A 25 -1.97 -14.63 -7.05
N ARG A 26 -1.19 -13.81 -7.76
CA ARG A 26 0.28 -13.90 -7.82
C ARG A 26 0.99 -12.95 -6.85
N ALA A 27 0.23 -12.15 -6.12
CA ALA A 27 0.79 -11.23 -5.14
C ALA A 27 1.42 -11.99 -3.97
N VAL A 28 2.51 -11.44 -3.43
CA VAL A 28 3.27 -12.02 -2.32
C VAL A 28 3.35 -11.03 -1.17
N ARG A 29 3.00 -11.51 0.03
CA ARG A 29 3.15 -10.73 1.27
C ARG A 29 4.61 -10.60 1.63
N VAL A 30 5.04 -9.36 1.81
CA VAL A 30 6.31 -9.08 2.45
C VAL A 30 6.10 -9.14 3.96
N ARG A 31 6.84 -10.01 4.63
CA ARG A 31 6.77 -10.09 6.09
C ARG A 31 7.33 -8.81 6.70
N PRO A 32 6.65 -8.21 7.70
CA PRO A 32 7.17 -7.08 8.44
C PRO A 32 8.56 -7.41 8.98
N SER A 33 9.56 -6.62 8.62
CA SER A 33 10.93 -6.81 9.07
C SER A 33 11.70 -5.51 9.05
N ARG A 34 12.70 -5.40 9.92
CA ARG A 34 13.57 -4.22 9.93
C ARG A 34 14.34 -4.17 8.60
N GLY A 35 13.93 -3.27 7.70
CA GLY A 35 14.50 -3.15 6.35
C GLY A 35 13.61 -3.66 5.22
N ASP A 36 12.31 -3.85 5.45
CA ASP A 36 11.29 -4.05 4.39
C ASP A 36 10.99 -2.78 3.57
N TYR A 37 11.47 -1.62 4.03
CA TYR A 37 11.26 -0.31 3.41
C TYR A 37 9.79 0.11 3.31
N GLY A 38 8.90 -0.55 4.06
CA GLY A 38 7.46 -0.35 4.00
C GLY A 38 6.78 -0.95 2.78
N ILE A 39 7.40 -1.94 2.13
CA ILE A 39 6.76 -2.75 1.09
C ILE A 39 5.89 -3.77 1.81
N ASP A 40 4.58 -3.75 1.59
CA ASP A 40 3.65 -4.71 2.21
C ASP A 40 3.34 -5.87 1.26
N VAL A 41 3.19 -5.57 -0.04
CA VAL A 41 2.89 -6.58 -1.08
C VAL A 41 3.65 -6.29 -2.37
N LEU A 42 4.15 -7.36 -2.99
CA LEU A 42 4.70 -7.35 -4.35
C LEU A 42 3.81 -8.18 -5.27
N ASN A 43 3.42 -7.63 -6.40
CA ASN A 43 2.68 -8.35 -7.44
C ASN A 43 3.45 -8.29 -8.76
N PRO A 44 3.73 -9.42 -9.43
CA PRO A 44 4.30 -9.39 -10.78
C PRO A 44 3.37 -8.62 -11.72
N ASN A 45 3.88 -7.61 -12.43
CA ASN A 45 3.05 -6.80 -13.32
C ASN A 45 2.51 -7.68 -14.47
N PRO A 46 1.20 -7.61 -14.78
CA PRO A 46 0.57 -8.48 -15.77
C PRO A 46 1.03 -8.20 -17.21
N THR A 47 1.46 -6.98 -17.51
CA THR A 47 1.85 -6.53 -18.85
C THR A 47 3.36 -6.35 -19.03
N ALA A 48 4.11 -6.26 -17.93
CA ALA A 48 5.56 -6.17 -17.90
C ALA A 48 6.12 -7.22 -16.91
N PRO A 49 6.21 -8.51 -17.30
CA PRO A 49 6.49 -9.61 -16.37
C PRO A 49 7.82 -9.54 -15.60
N GLU A 50 8.76 -8.71 -16.08
CA GLU A 50 10.05 -8.46 -15.44
C GLU A 50 9.98 -7.39 -14.35
N THR A 51 8.83 -6.71 -14.17
CA THR A 51 8.63 -5.67 -13.16
C THR A 51 7.57 -6.05 -12.14
N PHE A 52 7.56 -5.32 -11.03
CA PHE A 52 6.64 -5.54 -9.92
C PHE A 52 5.81 -4.29 -9.65
N ASP A 53 4.52 -4.52 -9.43
CA ASP A 53 3.63 -3.56 -8.77
C ASP A 53 3.83 -3.68 -7.26
N VAL A 54 4.04 -2.55 -6.61
CA VAL A 54 4.29 -2.47 -5.17
C VAL A 54 3.10 -1.85 -4.49
N TYR A 55 2.52 -2.55 -3.53
CA TYR A 55 1.46 -2.02 -2.68
C TYR A 55 2.00 -1.74 -1.29
N GLN A 56 1.68 -0.55 -0.80
CA GLN A 56 1.85 -0.17 0.58
C GLN A 56 0.48 0.11 1.19
N ILE A 57 0.22 -0.47 2.35
CA ILE A 57 -1.03 -0.34 3.07
C ILE A 57 -0.82 0.67 4.21
N LYS A 58 -1.78 1.58 4.37
CA LYS A 58 -1.83 2.52 5.49
C LYS A 58 -3.22 2.62 6.05
N TYR A 59 -3.37 2.43 7.35
CA TYR A 59 -4.62 2.73 8.02
C TYR A 59 -4.89 4.24 8.11
N PHE A 60 -5.56 4.78 7.10
CA PHE A 60 -6.13 6.12 7.07
C PHE A 60 -7.62 5.99 6.72
N HIS A 61 -8.50 6.43 7.61
CA HIS A 61 -9.94 6.18 7.52
C HIS A 61 -10.80 7.43 7.23
N GLY A 62 -10.17 8.56 6.88
CA GLY A 62 -10.85 9.81 6.57
C GLY A 62 -9.96 10.74 5.76
N THR A 63 -10.34 12.01 5.61
CA THR A 63 -9.56 12.99 4.85
C THR A 63 -8.11 13.04 5.34
N LEU A 64 -7.16 12.85 4.41
CA LEU A 64 -5.74 12.83 4.76
C LEU A 64 -5.28 14.19 5.29
N THR A 65 -4.81 14.17 6.53
CA THR A 65 -4.13 15.30 7.15
C THR A 65 -2.77 15.56 6.48
N ALA A 66 -2.24 16.78 6.62
CA ALA A 66 -0.89 17.12 6.14
C ALA A 66 0.19 16.17 6.72
N SER A 67 0.03 15.74 7.98
CA SER A 67 0.94 14.78 8.61
C SER A 67 0.89 13.42 7.92
N GLN A 68 -0.30 12.91 7.61
CA GLN A 68 -0.47 11.63 6.89
C GLN A 68 0.07 11.72 5.46
N LYS A 69 -0.17 12.83 4.75
CA LYS A 69 0.45 13.07 3.44
C LYS A 69 1.99 13.04 3.52
N GLY A 70 2.57 13.69 4.53
CA GLY A 70 4.01 13.63 4.79
C GLY A 70 4.52 12.21 5.15
N GLN A 71 3.69 11.37 5.79
CA GLN A 71 4.02 9.96 6.03
C GLN A 71 4.02 9.16 4.72
N VAL A 72 3.08 9.42 3.81
CA VAL A 72 3.02 8.82 2.48
C VAL A 72 4.28 9.15 1.69
N GLU A 73 4.65 10.43 1.59
CA GLU A 73 5.86 10.86 0.87
C GLU A 73 7.13 10.19 1.42
N LYS A 74 7.29 10.17 2.75
CA LYS A 74 8.43 9.50 3.41
C LYS A 74 8.45 8.01 3.10
N SER A 75 7.28 7.38 3.03
CA SER A 75 7.18 5.94 2.76
C SER A 75 7.50 5.61 1.31
N PHE A 76 7.00 6.41 0.36
CA PHE A 76 7.35 6.31 -1.05
C PHE A 76 8.87 6.42 -1.28
N ARG A 77 9.53 7.42 -0.67
CA ARG A 77 11.00 7.56 -0.75
C ARG A 77 11.73 6.33 -0.20
N ARG A 78 11.24 5.74 0.90
CA ARG A 78 11.85 4.52 1.45
C ARG A 78 11.68 3.33 0.51
N VAL A 79 10.50 3.16 -0.09
CA VAL A 79 10.23 2.10 -1.08
C VAL A 79 11.21 2.21 -2.25
N LEU A 80 11.39 3.40 -2.85
CA LEU A 80 12.34 3.59 -3.95
C LEU A 80 13.76 3.18 -3.56
N ILE A 81 14.23 3.56 -2.36
CA ILE A 81 15.54 3.13 -1.84
C ILE A 81 15.60 1.60 -1.70
N GLY A 82 14.55 0.99 -1.17
CA GLY A 82 14.46 -0.45 -0.95
C GLY A 82 14.52 -1.25 -2.24
N LEU A 83 13.76 -0.83 -3.25
CA LEU A 83 13.70 -1.48 -4.57
C LEU A 83 15.05 -1.39 -5.28
N VAL A 84 15.67 -0.21 -5.30
CA VAL A 84 17.02 -0.02 -5.88
C VAL A 84 18.04 -0.92 -5.18
N ARG A 85 18.06 -0.94 -3.85
CA ARG A 85 19.03 -1.76 -3.09
C ARG A 85 18.85 -3.26 -3.28
N ARG A 86 17.64 -3.71 -3.59
CA ARG A 86 17.30 -5.13 -3.80
C ARG A 86 17.30 -5.54 -5.27
N GLY A 87 17.53 -4.61 -6.20
CA GLY A 87 17.44 -4.87 -7.63
C GLY A 87 16.04 -5.28 -8.08
N ILE A 88 14.99 -4.79 -7.42
CA ILE A 88 13.60 -5.06 -7.77
C ILE A 88 13.12 -3.95 -8.72
N PRO A 89 12.87 -4.25 -10.00
CA PRO A 89 12.37 -3.28 -10.95
C PRO A 89 10.89 -2.95 -10.68
N LEU A 90 10.61 -1.66 -10.44
CA LEU A 90 9.27 -1.14 -10.18
C LEU A 90 8.53 -0.90 -11.50
N ALA A 91 7.28 -1.37 -11.60
CA ALA A 91 6.31 -0.84 -12.56
C ALA A 91 5.55 0.31 -11.89
N ASP A 92 4.61 -0.03 -11.02
CA ASP A 92 3.73 0.93 -10.37
C ASP A 92 3.83 0.84 -8.84
N TRP A 93 3.61 1.97 -8.18
CA TRP A 93 3.50 2.04 -6.72
C TRP A 93 2.09 2.50 -6.34
N TYR A 94 1.44 1.70 -5.49
CA TYR A 94 0.07 1.92 -5.03
C TYR A 94 0.05 2.14 -3.53
N LEU A 95 -0.65 3.19 -3.10
CA LEU A 95 -1.07 3.36 -1.71
C LEU A 95 -2.48 2.80 -1.56
N LEU A 96 -2.63 1.76 -0.75
CA LEU A 96 -3.92 1.23 -0.36
C LEU A 96 -4.28 1.75 1.03
N ALA A 97 -5.38 2.50 1.12
CA ALA A 97 -5.86 3.04 2.37
C ALA A 97 -7.39 2.92 2.45
N PRO A 98 -7.94 2.58 3.62
CA PRO A 98 -9.38 2.44 3.84
C PRO A 98 -10.05 3.81 4.02
N VAL A 99 -9.90 4.71 3.04
CA VAL A 99 -10.40 6.08 3.17
C VAL A 99 -11.88 6.13 2.80
N ASP A 100 -12.72 6.51 3.77
CA ASP A 100 -14.08 6.97 3.48
C ASP A 100 -14.00 8.38 2.88
N ASN A 101 -13.78 8.45 1.58
CA ASN A 101 -13.76 9.72 0.87
C ASN A 101 -15.17 10.32 0.84
N THR A 102 -15.27 11.61 1.13
CA THR A 102 -16.44 12.40 0.72
C THR A 102 -16.45 12.53 -0.80
N ILE A 103 -17.62 12.76 -1.41
CA ILE A 103 -17.75 12.92 -2.87
C ILE A 103 -16.81 14.03 -3.38
N ASP A 104 -16.69 15.13 -2.65
CA ASP A 104 -15.87 16.28 -3.03
C ASP A 104 -14.35 15.98 -2.97
N ALA A 105 -13.92 15.11 -2.05
CA ALA A 105 -12.50 14.78 -1.86
C ALA A 105 -11.91 13.90 -2.97
N GLN A 106 -12.73 13.39 -3.92
CA GLN A 106 -12.26 12.56 -5.03
C GLN A 106 -11.80 13.37 -6.26
N ARG A 107 -11.91 14.70 -6.23
CA ARG A 107 -11.63 15.59 -7.38
C ARG A 107 -10.31 16.35 -7.29
N ASP A 108 -9.59 16.24 -6.17
CA ASP A 108 -8.31 16.90 -5.89
C ASP A 108 -7.13 15.91 -5.95
#